data_AF-A0A5V7LK21-F1
#
_entry.id   AF-A0A5V7LK21-F1
#
_cell.length_a   1.000
_cell.length_b   1.000
_cell.length_c   1.000
_cell.angle_alpha   90.00
_cell.angle_beta   90.00
_cell.angle_gamma   90.00
#
_symmetry.space_group_name_H-M   'P 1'
#
loop_
_entity.id
_entity.type
_entity.pdbx_description
1 polymer ?
#
loop_
_entity_poly.entity_id
_entity_poly.type
_entity_poly.pdbx_seq_one_letter_code
_entity_poly.pdbx_strand_id
1 'polypeptide(L)'
;MLQHKMNSSSYAKVHNVSSLEDIMSYHNDDVLLKFRKEWNVTPEEADDIFNETKKFIWLASTCLTECYNIKVHEQLQIIDEMWHTFIQFTDAYTSFCEKYLGAYLHHYPNTNDMLKNEIRHVNEHGITFQEYRFNEYKNQIEKIAFYLGHETVAKWYGDYAVRYSIKNINTIRIPKESISSDSYIEKVKSITHLPAAEFVKIIMRKDVWNDNGSVCGCSGKGCGAGCSCNSR
;
A
#
# COMPACT_ATOMS: atom_id res chain seq x y z
N MET A 1 1.53 -20.38 -16.59
CA MET A 1 0.87 -19.12 -16.19
C MET A 1 1.61 -17.98 -16.85
N LEU A 2 0.90 -16.96 -17.32
CA LEU A 2 1.55 -15.75 -17.78
C LEU A 2 2.18 -15.06 -16.58
N GLN A 3 3.49 -15.18 -16.43
CA GLN A 3 4.23 -14.23 -15.62
C GLN A 3 4.35 -12.96 -16.43
N HIS A 4 3.71 -11.89 -15.98
CA HIS A 4 4.05 -10.56 -16.49
C HIS A 4 5.53 -10.37 -16.22
N LYS A 5 6.35 -10.20 -17.27
CA LYS A 5 7.68 -9.62 -17.11
C LYS A 5 7.46 -8.21 -16.56
N MET A 6 7.54 -8.09 -15.24
CA MET A 6 7.58 -6.81 -14.55
C MET A 6 8.94 -6.20 -14.89
N ASN A 7 8.96 -5.40 -15.95
CA ASN A 7 10.18 -4.70 -16.38
C ASN A 7 10.49 -3.61 -15.35
N SER A 8 11.23 -3.97 -14.30
CA SER A 8 11.95 -3.00 -13.49
C SER A 8 13.32 -2.73 -14.11
N SER A 9 13.72 -1.46 -14.22
CA SER A 9 15.09 -1.08 -14.58
C SER A 9 16.09 -1.29 -13.42
N SER A 10 15.61 -1.58 -12.21
CA SER A 10 16.47 -1.99 -11.11
C SER A 10 16.95 -3.42 -11.35
N TYR A 11 18.26 -3.66 -11.29
CA TYR A 11 18.82 -5.02 -11.26
C TYR A 11 18.04 -5.86 -10.24
N ALA A 12 17.23 -6.81 -10.74
CA ALA A 12 16.37 -7.62 -9.88
C ALA A 12 17.26 -8.49 -8.99
N LYS A 13 17.47 -8.06 -7.75
CA LYS A 13 18.05 -8.94 -6.73
C LYS A 13 17.09 -10.09 -6.52
N VAL A 14 17.63 -11.30 -6.47
CA VAL A 14 16.84 -12.50 -6.17
C VAL A 14 16.31 -12.38 -4.75
N HIS A 15 15.02 -12.65 -4.57
CA HIS A 15 14.43 -12.69 -3.24
C HIS A 15 15.08 -13.82 -2.43
N ASN A 16 15.57 -13.48 -1.24
CA ASN A 16 16.10 -14.42 -0.24
C ASN A 16 15.26 -14.23 1.03
N VAL A 17 14.13 -14.93 1.06
CA VAL A 17 13.06 -14.68 2.02
C VAL A 17 13.39 -15.34 3.36
N SER A 18 13.34 -14.56 4.43
CA SER A 18 13.50 -15.04 5.81
C SER A 18 12.33 -15.94 6.21
N SER A 19 12.42 -16.57 7.38
CA SER A 19 11.32 -17.37 7.90
C SER A 19 10.09 -16.50 8.18
N LEU A 20 8.90 -17.12 8.16
CA LEU A 20 7.67 -16.42 8.52
C LEU A 20 7.76 -15.86 9.95
N GLU A 21 8.32 -16.63 10.89
CA GLU A 21 8.58 -16.23 12.28
C GLU A 21 9.36 -14.90 12.37
N ASP A 22 10.45 -14.79 11.60
CA ASP A 22 11.30 -13.60 11.59
C ASP A 22 10.54 -12.36 11.11
N ILE A 23 9.74 -12.51 10.06
CA ILE A 23 8.91 -11.41 9.54
C ILE A 23 7.82 -11.03 10.54
N MET A 24 7.19 -12.02 11.18
CA MET A 24 6.15 -11.77 12.16
C MET A 24 6.67 -10.99 13.38
N SER A 25 7.96 -11.09 13.71
CA SER A 25 8.60 -10.29 14.77
C SER A 25 8.74 -8.80 14.46
N TYR A 26 8.59 -8.38 13.19
CA TYR A 26 8.69 -6.98 12.82
C TYR A 26 7.50 -6.16 13.33
N HIS A 27 7.80 -5.00 13.91
CA HIS A 27 6.82 -4.07 14.46
C HIS A 27 7.09 -2.64 13.99
N ASN A 28 6.03 -1.84 13.81
CA ASN A 28 6.14 -0.43 13.48
C ASN A 28 4.91 0.35 13.97
N ASP A 29 5.04 1.02 15.12
CA ASP A 29 3.96 1.80 15.73
C ASP A 29 3.48 2.96 14.86
N ASP A 30 4.37 3.57 14.08
CA ASP A 30 4.03 4.72 13.24
C ASP A 30 3.13 4.31 12.06
N VAL A 31 3.36 3.13 11.48
CA VAL A 31 2.49 2.53 10.46
C VAL A 31 1.09 2.30 11.03
N LEU A 32 0.99 1.69 12.22
CA LEU A 32 -0.28 1.41 12.89
C LEU A 32 -1.02 2.70 13.27
N LEU A 33 -0.30 3.70 13.77
CA LEU A 33 -0.85 5.01 14.10
C LEU A 33 -1.37 5.72 12.85
N LYS A 34 -0.61 5.67 11.74
CA LYS A 34 -1.03 6.26 10.47
C LYS A 34 -2.26 5.55 9.92
N PHE A 35 -2.29 4.22 9.95
CA PHE A 35 -3.42 3.43 9.49
C PHE A 35 -4.70 3.80 10.25
N ARG A 36 -4.63 3.90 11.58
CA ARG A 36 -5.78 4.30 12.42
C ARG A 36 -6.22 5.77 12.27
N LYS A 37 -5.40 6.63 11.66
CA LYS A 37 -5.81 7.99 11.26
C LYS A 37 -6.60 8.01 9.95
N GLU A 38 -6.45 6.98 9.12
CA GLU A 38 -7.12 6.87 7.82
C GLU A 38 -8.34 5.94 7.89
N TRP A 39 -8.36 5.00 8.85
CA TRP A 39 -9.36 3.96 8.99
C TRP A 39 -9.84 3.87 10.44
N ASN A 40 -11.15 3.93 10.64
CA ASN A 40 -11.81 3.80 11.93
C ASN A 40 -11.82 2.33 12.37
N VAL A 41 -10.66 1.86 12.83
CA VAL A 41 -10.43 0.53 13.38
C VAL A 41 -9.81 0.64 14.77
N THR A 42 -10.05 -0.38 15.59
CA THR A 42 -9.44 -0.51 16.92
C THR A 42 -7.92 -0.76 16.83
N PRO A 43 -7.14 -0.51 17.90
CA PRO A 43 -5.74 -0.91 17.97
C PRO A 43 -5.54 -2.40 17.61
N GLU A 44 -6.37 -3.27 18.19
CA GLU A 44 -6.28 -4.71 18.03
C GLU A 44 -6.56 -5.12 16.58
N GLU A 45 -7.54 -4.49 15.92
CA GLU A 45 -7.79 -4.71 14.48
C GLU A 45 -6.63 -4.22 13.62
N ALA A 46 -6.03 -3.06 13.93
CA ALA A 46 -4.88 -2.56 13.18
C ALA A 46 -3.67 -3.49 13.28
N ASP A 47 -3.39 -4.00 14.49
CA ASP A 47 -2.34 -5.01 14.72
C ASP A 47 -2.63 -6.31 13.96
N ASP A 48 -3.88 -6.78 14.00
CA ASP A 48 -4.30 -7.98 13.28
C ASP A 48 -4.16 -7.83 11.77
N ILE A 49 -4.63 -6.71 11.21
CA ILE A 49 -4.48 -6.38 9.78
C ILE A 49 -3.01 -6.30 9.40
N PHE A 50 -2.17 -5.64 10.21
CA PHE A 50 -0.74 -5.52 9.91
C PHE A 50 -0.02 -6.88 9.93
N ASN A 51 -0.39 -7.76 10.87
CA ASN A 51 0.08 -9.14 10.91
C ASN A 51 -0.33 -9.94 9.67
N GLU A 52 -1.57 -9.81 9.19
CA GLU A 52 -2.00 -10.44 7.95
C GLU A 52 -1.32 -9.84 6.71
N THR A 53 -1.04 -8.53 6.69
CA THR A 53 -0.24 -7.88 5.63
C THR A 53 1.19 -8.40 5.60
N LYS A 54 1.84 -8.60 6.75
CA LYS A 54 3.17 -9.22 6.83
C LYS A 54 3.17 -10.65 6.26
N LYS A 55 2.16 -11.46 6.58
CA LYS A 55 1.98 -12.80 5.98
C LYS A 55 1.80 -12.73 4.47
N PHE A 56 1.00 -11.79 3.96
CA PHE A 56 0.79 -11.60 2.54
C PHE A 56 2.09 -11.21 1.81
N ILE A 57 2.85 -10.25 2.35
CA ILE A 57 4.14 -9.82 1.80
C ILE A 57 5.16 -10.98 1.80
N TRP A 58 5.23 -11.72 2.91
CA TRP A 58 6.07 -12.92 2.99
C TRP A 58 5.69 -13.94 1.91
N LEU A 59 4.39 -14.27 1.80
CA LEU A 59 3.89 -15.24 0.82
C LEU A 59 4.17 -14.79 -0.62
N ALA A 60 3.89 -13.52 -0.94
CA ALA A 60 4.14 -12.97 -2.26
C ALA A 60 5.63 -13.08 -2.63
N SER A 61 6.52 -12.69 -1.71
CA SER A 61 7.96 -12.81 -1.90
C SER A 61 8.42 -14.27 -2.04
N THR A 62 7.87 -15.19 -1.24
CA THR A 62 8.17 -16.63 -1.31
C THR A 62 7.75 -17.20 -2.66
N CYS A 63 6.53 -16.92 -3.11
CA CYS A 63 6.03 -17.39 -4.40
C CYS A 63 6.84 -16.87 -5.59
N LEU A 64 7.42 -15.65 -5.51
CA LEU A 64 8.31 -15.15 -6.56
C LEU A 64 9.55 -16.05 -6.74
N THR A 65 10.08 -16.64 -5.65
CA THR A 65 11.18 -17.62 -5.74
C THR A 65 10.77 -18.93 -6.42
N GLU A 66 9.46 -19.22 -6.45
CA GLU A 66 8.87 -20.40 -7.08
C GLU A 66 8.28 -20.10 -8.47
N CYS A 67 8.60 -18.94 -9.06
CA CYS A 67 8.04 -18.56 -10.35
C CYS A 67 6.49 -18.48 -10.32
N TYR A 68 5.91 -18.02 -9.21
CA TYR A 68 4.47 -17.79 -9.07
C TYR A 68 4.21 -16.37 -8.55
N ASN A 69 3.19 -15.70 -9.11
CA ASN A 69 2.80 -14.37 -8.66
C ASN A 69 1.43 -14.44 -7.98
N ILE A 70 1.38 -14.02 -6.71
CA ILE A 70 0.13 -13.83 -5.96
C ILE A 70 -0.45 -12.47 -6.34
N LYS A 71 -1.78 -12.37 -6.43
CA LYS A 71 -2.49 -11.10 -6.68
C LYS A 71 -3.28 -10.66 -5.46
N VAL A 72 -3.42 -9.35 -5.31
CA VAL A 72 -4.44 -8.78 -4.43
C VAL A 72 -5.78 -8.87 -5.15
N HIS A 73 -6.66 -9.76 -4.66
CA HIS A 73 -8.07 -9.80 -5.06
C HIS A 73 -8.90 -8.92 -4.12
N GLU A 74 -10.14 -8.60 -4.52
CA GLU A 74 -11.05 -7.73 -3.76
C GLU A 74 -11.24 -8.18 -2.29
N GLN A 75 -11.20 -9.49 -2.04
CA GLN A 75 -11.31 -10.05 -0.68
C GLN A 75 -10.17 -9.61 0.26
N LEU A 76 -9.05 -9.20 -0.31
CA LEU A 76 -7.83 -8.79 0.41
C LEU A 76 -7.72 -7.26 0.53
N GLN A 77 -8.80 -6.50 0.28
CA GLN A 77 -8.70 -5.03 0.19
C GLN A 77 -8.07 -4.39 1.43
N ILE A 78 -8.45 -4.80 2.64
CA ILE A 78 -7.87 -4.18 3.86
C ILE A 78 -6.37 -4.47 4.01
N ILE A 79 -5.92 -5.64 3.55
CA ILE A 79 -4.51 -6.02 3.53
C ILE A 79 -3.76 -5.12 2.55
N ASP A 80 -4.37 -4.82 1.40
CA ASP A 80 -3.85 -3.91 0.39
C ASP A 80 -3.75 -2.47 0.91
N GLU A 81 -4.78 -1.97 1.59
CA GLU A 81 -4.76 -0.63 2.19
C GLU A 81 -3.66 -0.51 3.25
N MET A 82 -3.49 -1.52 4.11
CA MET A 82 -2.39 -1.53 5.09
C MET A 82 -1.03 -1.62 4.40
N TRP A 83 -0.91 -2.37 3.31
CA TRP A 83 0.33 -2.43 2.54
C TRP A 83 0.64 -1.08 1.89
N HIS A 84 -0.35 -0.39 1.32
CA HIS A 84 -0.21 0.98 0.83
C HIS A 84 0.26 1.94 1.94
N THR A 85 -0.33 1.85 3.13
CA THR A 85 0.12 2.65 4.28
C THR A 85 1.58 2.33 4.62
N PHE A 86 1.98 1.06 4.66
CA PHE A 86 3.36 0.67 4.97
C PHE A 86 4.35 1.18 3.90
N ILE A 87 4.02 1.12 2.61
CA ILE A 87 4.86 1.63 1.52
C ILE A 87 5.14 3.14 1.67
N GLN A 88 4.19 3.93 2.22
CA GLN A 88 4.42 5.37 2.45
C GLN A 88 5.55 5.63 3.46
N PHE A 89 5.86 4.68 4.34
CA PHE A 89 7.04 4.70 5.19
C PHE A 89 8.24 4.18 4.41
N THR A 90 8.59 4.87 3.32
CA THR A 90 9.48 4.39 2.26
C THR A 90 10.81 3.86 2.79
N ASP A 91 11.43 4.55 3.75
CA ASP A 91 12.69 4.13 4.38
C ASP A 91 12.53 2.84 5.22
N ALA A 92 11.48 2.78 6.03
CA ALA A 92 11.17 1.62 6.86
C ALA A 92 10.77 0.40 6.01
N TYR A 93 9.96 0.61 4.97
CA TYR A 93 9.54 -0.43 4.04
C TYR A 93 10.72 -0.95 3.21
N THR A 94 11.59 -0.06 2.72
CA THR A 94 12.81 -0.46 2.01
C THR A 94 13.71 -1.29 2.92
N SER A 95 13.97 -0.82 4.14
CA SER A 95 14.78 -1.55 5.13
C SER A 95 14.16 -2.91 5.48
N PHE A 96 12.83 -2.97 5.62
CA PHE A 96 12.11 -4.21 5.84
C PHE A 96 12.32 -5.20 4.67
N CYS A 97 12.11 -4.74 3.44
CA CYS A 97 12.27 -5.58 2.25
C CYS A 97 13.72 -6.08 2.10
N GLU A 98 14.71 -5.21 2.24
CA GLU A 98 16.12 -5.61 2.14
C GLU A 98 16.52 -6.61 3.23
N LYS A 99 16.08 -6.37 4.46
CA LYS A 99 16.40 -7.25 5.60
C LYS A 99 15.72 -8.61 5.49
N TYR A 100 14.43 -8.64 5.23
CA TYR A 100 13.62 -9.86 5.36
C TYR A 100 13.35 -10.58 4.05
N LEU A 101 13.32 -9.86 2.93
CA LEU A 101 13.01 -10.42 1.61
C LEU A 101 14.25 -10.51 0.71
N GLY A 102 15.35 -9.85 1.07
CA GLY A 102 16.59 -9.74 0.29
C GLY A 102 16.50 -8.79 -0.91
N ALA A 103 15.29 -8.34 -1.25
CA ALA A 103 15.01 -7.45 -2.38
C ALA A 103 13.73 -6.64 -2.11
N TYR A 104 13.61 -5.48 -2.76
CA TYR A 104 12.41 -4.65 -2.69
C TYR A 104 11.21 -5.38 -3.32
N LEU A 105 10.14 -5.60 -2.55
CA LEU A 105 8.90 -6.12 -3.10
C LEU A 105 8.07 -4.96 -3.66
N HIS A 106 8.04 -4.86 -4.98
CA HIS A 106 7.25 -3.84 -5.67
C HIS A 106 5.76 -4.16 -5.63
N HIS A 107 4.97 -3.16 -5.27
CA HIS A 107 3.52 -3.18 -5.44
C HIS A 107 3.18 -2.59 -6.82
N TYR A 108 2.67 -3.42 -7.73
CA TYR A 108 2.33 -3.01 -9.09
C TYR A 108 0.82 -2.93 -9.27
N PRO A 109 0.27 -1.73 -9.51
CA PRO A 109 -1.14 -1.57 -9.87
C PRO A 109 -1.46 -2.31 -11.17
N ASN A 110 -2.67 -2.88 -11.26
CA ASN A 110 -3.15 -3.47 -12.50
C ASN A 110 -3.28 -2.40 -13.59
N THR A 111 -2.57 -2.58 -14.70
CA THR A 111 -2.65 -1.67 -15.85
C THR A 111 -3.44 -2.28 -17.01
N ASN A 112 -3.98 -1.43 -17.87
CA ASN A 112 -4.66 -1.87 -19.09
C ASN A 112 -3.75 -2.71 -20.01
N ASP A 113 -2.45 -2.43 -20.03
CA ASP A 113 -1.51 -3.18 -20.85
C ASP A 113 -1.22 -4.57 -20.28
N MET A 114 -1.17 -4.72 -18.95
CA MET A 114 -1.14 -6.03 -18.30
C MET A 114 -2.39 -6.84 -18.67
N LEU A 115 -3.59 -6.25 -18.58
CA LEU A 115 -4.83 -6.92 -18.95
C LEU A 115 -4.84 -7.38 -20.41
N LYS A 116 -4.43 -6.50 -21.35
CA LYS A 116 -4.32 -6.86 -22.78
C LYS A 116 -3.34 -8.02 -23.00
N ASN A 117 -2.22 -8.04 -22.29
CA ASN A 117 -1.24 -9.11 -22.38
C ASN A 117 -1.76 -10.45 -21.83
N GLU A 118 -2.53 -10.43 -20.72
CA GLU A 118 -3.21 -11.63 -20.20
C GLU A 118 -4.20 -12.18 -21.23
N ILE A 119 -5.07 -11.33 -21.77
CA ILE A 119 -6.07 -11.72 -22.78
C ILE A 119 -5.40 -12.34 -24.00
N ARG A 120 -4.32 -11.72 -24.50
CA ARG A 120 -3.58 -12.25 -25.66
C ARG A 120 -3.04 -13.66 -25.39
N HIS A 121 -2.38 -13.88 -24.26
CA HIS A 121 -1.84 -15.19 -23.90
C HIS A 121 -2.92 -16.24 -23.70
N VAL A 122 -4.01 -15.89 -23.04
CA VAL A 122 -5.18 -16.76 -22.86
C VAL A 122 -5.71 -17.23 -24.21
N ASN A 123 -5.88 -16.30 -25.15
CA ASN A 123 -6.34 -16.60 -26.50
C ASN A 123 -5.35 -17.51 -27.27
N GLU A 124 -4.04 -17.27 -27.13
CA GLU A 124 -2.98 -18.10 -27.74
C GLU A 124 -2.98 -19.55 -27.23
N HIS A 125 -3.45 -19.79 -25.99
CA HIS A 125 -3.49 -21.11 -25.37
C HIS A 125 -4.85 -21.80 -25.51
N GLY A 126 -5.81 -21.20 -26.22
CA GLY A 126 -7.11 -21.81 -26.51
C GLY A 126 -8.02 -21.99 -25.28
N ILE A 127 -7.74 -21.30 -24.17
CA ILE A 127 -8.57 -21.31 -22.96
C ILE A 127 -9.39 -20.03 -22.87
N THR A 128 -10.54 -20.07 -22.18
CA THR A 128 -11.33 -18.85 -21.97
C THR A 128 -10.70 -17.97 -20.89
N PHE A 129 -10.90 -16.66 -20.98
CA PHE A 129 -10.41 -15.73 -19.95
C PHE A 129 -11.02 -16.01 -18.58
N GLN A 130 -12.29 -16.41 -18.53
CA GLN A 130 -12.96 -16.79 -17.29
C GLN A 130 -12.31 -18.02 -16.64
N GLU A 131 -12.01 -19.05 -17.43
CA GLU A 131 -11.34 -20.26 -16.95
C GLU A 131 -9.92 -19.98 -16.47
N TYR A 132 -9.16 -19.14 -17.19
CA TYR A 132 -7.85 -18.67 -16.75
C TYR A 132 -7.92 -17.98 -15.38
N ARG A 133 -8.87 -17.05 -15.21
CA ARG A 133 -9.06 -16.31 -13.95
C ARG A 133 -9.49 -17.21 -12.81
N PHE A 134 -10.37 -18.18 -13.07
CA PHE A 134 -10.80 -19.16 -12.06
C PHE A 134 -9.63 -20.03 -11.62
N ASN A 135 -8.83 -20.54 -12.55
CA ASN A 135 -7.65 -21.34 -12.23
C ASN A 135 -6.60 -20.53 -11.46
N GLU A 136 -6.35 -19.28 -11.84
CA GLU A 136 -5.45 -18.39 -11.08
C GLU A 136 -5.93 -18.20 -9.64
N TYR A 137 -7.21 -17.86 -9.45
CA TYR A 137 -7.83 -17.69 -8.14
C TYR A 137 -7.75 -18.95 -7.28
N LYS A 138 -8.05 -20.12 -7.87
CA LYS A 138 -7.95 -21.42 -7.19
C LYS A 138 -6.51 -21.72 -6.76
N ASN A 139 -5.55 -21.58 -7.67
CA ASN A 139 -4.14 -21.83 -7.38
C ASN A 139 -3.61 -20.92 -6.26
N GLN A 140 -4.07 -19.66 -6.21
CA GLN A 140 -3.69 -18.73 -5.15
C GLN A 140 -4.21 -19.19 -3.79
N ILE A 141 -5.48 -19.61 -3.70
CA ILE A 141 -6.06 -20.15 -2.47
C ILE A 141 -5.30 -21.41 -2.02
N GLU A 142 -4.96 -22.31 -2.94
CA GLU A 142 -4.18 -23.52 -2.65
C GLU A 142 -2.77 -23.17 -2.12
N LYS A 143 -2.12 -22.15 -2.69
CA LYS A 143 -0.82 -21.65 -2.18
C LYS A 143 -0.94 -21.05 -0.78
N ILE A 144 -1.97 -20.27 -0.51
CA ILE A 144 -2.21 -19.72 0.82
C ILE A 144 -2.47 -20.85 1.82
N ALA A 145 -3.32 -21.82 1.49
CA ALA A 145 -3.58 -22.97 2.34
C ALA A 145 -2.30 -23.78 2.62
N PHE A 146 -1.47 -24.00 1.61
CA PHE A 146 -0.21 -24.73 1.74
C PHE A 146 0.78 -24.02 2.67
N TYR A 147 0.94 -22.71 2.52
CA TYR A 147 1.97 -21.95 3.23
C TYR A 147 1.53 -21.38 4.59
N LEU A 148 0.26 -20.97 4.70
CA LEU A 148 -0.28 -20.22 5.84
C LEU A 148 -1.46 -20.93 6.52
N GLY A 149 -1.89 -22.09 5.99
CA GLY A 149 -2.97 -22.90 6.54
C GLY A 149 -4.38 -22.44 6.14
N HIS A 150 -5.34 -23.35 6.32
CA HIS A 150 -6.76 -23.10 5.98
C HIS A 150 -7.40 -22.01 6.83
N GLU A 151 -6.96 -21.80 8.07
CA GLU A 151 -7.45 -20.71 8.92
C GLU A 151 -7.15 -19.34 8.30
N THR A 152 -5.98 -19.17 7.69
CA THR A 152 -5.63 -17.94 6.98
C THR A 152 -6.50 -17.75 5.74
N VAL A 153 -6.80 -18.83 5.00
CA VAL A 153 -7.75 -18.76 3.87
C VAL A 153 -9.14 -18.33 4.34
N ALA A 154 -9.67 -18.96 5.40
CA ALA A 154 -10.99 -18.65 5.94
C ALA A 154 -11.06 -17.20 6.45
N LYS A 155 -9.98 -16.71 7.06
CA LYS A 155 -9.87 -15.32 7.49
C LYS A 155 -9.86 -14.36 6.30
N TRP A 156 -8.99 -14.58 5.31
CA TRP A 156 -8.82 -13.65 4.19
C TRP A 156 -10.01 -13.64 3.23
N TYR A 157 -10.46 -14.83 2.79
CA TYR A 157 -11.52 -14.97 1.78
C TYR A 157 -12.93 -15.12 2.38
N GLY A 158 -13.04 -15.22 3.71
CA GLY A 158 -14.32 -15.28 4.43
C GLY A 158 -14.53 -14.05 5.30
N ASP A 159 -13.89 -14.00 6.46
CA ASP A 159 -14.10 -12.94 7.46
C ASP A 159 -13.75 -11.55 6.92
N TYR A 160 -12.50 -11.35 6.47
CA TYR A 160 -12.03 -10.07 5.93
C TYR A 160 -12.79 -9.67 4.67
N ALA A 161 -13.08 -10.62 3.78
CA ALA A 161 -13.87 -10.38 2.57
C ALA A 161 -15.25 -9.77 2.87
N VAL A 162 -15.89 -10.20 3.95
CA VAL A 162 -17.18 -9.66 4.40
C VAL A 162 -16.99 -8.38 5.18
N ARG A 163 -16.15 -8.40 6.22
CA ARG A 163 -15.93 -7.30 7.16
C ARG A 163 -15.41 -6.05 6.45
N TYR A 164 -14.45 -6.23 5.55
CA TYR A 164 -13.78 -5.18 4.80
C TYR A 164 -14.07 -5.23 3.30
N SER A 165 -15.27 -5.68 2.92
CA SER A 165 -15.78 -5.50 1.56
C SER A 165 -15.66 -4.03 1.12
N ILE A 166 -15.60 -3.76 -0.19
CA ILE A 166 -15.51 -2.40 -0.73
C ILE A 166 -16.61 -1.48 -0.16
N LYS A 167 -17.81 -2.01 0.06
CA LYS A 167 -18.89 -1.25 0.69
C LYS A 167 -18.53 -0.85 2.13
N ASN A 168 -18.07 -1.79 2.95
CA ASN A 168 -17.79 -1.55 4.36
C ASN A 168 -16.51 -0.73 4.56
N ILE A 169 -15.47 -0.98 3.75
CA ILE A 169 -14.20 -0.24 3.86
C ILE A 169 -14.42 1.26 3.62
N ASN A 170 -15.31 1.62 2.69
CA ASN A 170 -15.71 3.01 2.44
C ASN A 170 -16.42 3.65 3.65
N THR A 171 -17.12 2.88 4.48
CA THR A 171 -17.79 3.41 5.67
C THR A 171 -16.86 3.65 6.86
N ILE A 172 -15.75 2.90 6.94
CA ILE A 172 -14.76 3.06 8.02
C ILE A 172 -13.64 4.02 7.64
N ARG A 173 -13.54 4.44 6.38
CA ARG A 173 -12.56 5.44 5.97
C ARG A 173 -12.84 6.78 6.65
N ILE A 174 -11.85 7.31 7.35
CA ILE A 174 -11.94 8.60 8.03
C ILE A 174 -11.82 9.71 6.98
N PRO A 175 -12.81 10.61 6.85
CA PRO A 175 -12.72 11.75 5.95
C PRO A 175 -11.57 12.67 6.33
N LYS A 176 -10.86 13.22 5.34
CA LYS A 176 -9.82 14.22 5.58
C LYS A 176 -10.46 15.56 5.93
N GLU A 177 -10.57 15.85 7.21
CA GLU A 177 -11.03 17.15 7.71
C GLU A 177 -9.83 18.07 8.00
N SER A 178 -10.00 19.38 7.78
CA SER A 178 -8.96 20.34 8.14
C SER A 178 -9.12 20.81 9.58
N ILE A 179 -8.07 20.66 10.38
CA ILE A 179 -7.95 21.28 11.71
C ILE A 179 -7.65 22.79 11.58
N SER A 180 -7.25 23.27 10.39
CA SER A 180 -7.10 24.70 10.14
C SER A 180 -8.46 25.33 9.92
N SER A 181 -8.73 26.47 10.55
CA SER A 181 -9.81 27.36 10.09
C SER A 181 -9.66 27.58 8.58
N ASP A 182 -10.76 27.52 7.84
CA ASP A 182 -10.80 27.83 6.39
C ASP A 182 -10.30 29.25 6.05
N SER A 183 -9.93 30.03 7.07
CA SER A 183 -9.24 31.32 6.99
C SER A 183 -8.19 31.41 5.89
N TYR A 184 -7.32 30.41 5.69
CA TYR A 184 -6.31 30.52 4.62
C TYR A 184 -6.98 30.46 3.25
N ILE A 185 -7.86 29.48 3.05
CA ILE A 185 -8.58 29.27 1.79
C ILE A 185 -9.41 30.52 1.45
N GLU A 186 -10.16 31.07 2.41
CA GLU A 186 -10.96 32.29 2.21
C GLU A 186 -10.10 33.50 1.82
N LYS A 187 -8.93 33.68 2.45
CA LYS A 187 -8.01 34.78 2.12
C LYS A 187 -7.39 34.64 0.74
N VAL A 188 -7.21 33.41 0.25
CA VAL A 188 -6.57 33.14 -1.04
C VAL A 188 -7.57 33.08 -2.20
N LYS A 189 -8.83 32.72 -1.95
CA LYS A 189 -9.89 32.63 -2.98
C LYS A 189 -10.02 33.88 -3.84
N SER A 190 -9.96 35.06 -3.23
CA SER A 190 -10.16 36.34 -3.94
C SER A 190 -8.97 36.78 -4.79
N ILE A 191 -7.79 36.17 -4.62
CA ILE A 191 -6.53 36.62 -5.24
C ILE A 191 -5.96 35.60 -6.24
N THR A 192 -6.62 34.45 -6.45
CA THR A 192 -6.15 33.39 -7.36
C THR A 192 -6.01 33.83 -8.82
N HIS A 193 -6.71 34.90 -9.21
CA HIS A 193 -6.67 35.47 -10.55
C HIS A 193 -5.45 36.39 -10.80
N LEU A 194 -4.71 36.76 -9.75
CA LEU A 194 -3.56 37.66 -9.87
C LEU A 194 -2.37 36.99 -10.59
N PRO A 195 -1.50 37.76 -11.25
CA PRO A 195 -0.23 37.26 -11.76
C PRO A 195 0.57 36.56 -10.66
N ALA A 196 1.27 35.46 -11.00
CA ALA A 196 1.96 34.61 -10.02
C ALA A 196 2.91 35.40 -9.08
N ALA A 197 3.64 36.39 -9.61
CA ALA A 197 4.54 37.21 -8.81
C ALA A 197 3.82 38.06 -7.75
N GLU A 198 2.60 38.53 -8.05
CA GLU A 198 1.77 39.29 -7.11
C GLU A 198 1.08 38.37 -6.11
N PHE A 199 0.56 37.23 -6.58
CA PHE A 199 0.00 36.19 -5.73
C PHE A 199 1.00 35.73 -4.66
N VAL A 200 2.25 35.44 -5.05
CA VAL A 200 3.32 35.00 -4.14
C VAL A 200 3.60 36.06 -3.07
N LYS A 201 3.74 37.34 -3.45
CA LYS A 201 3.93 38.43 -2.48
C LYS A 201 2.84 38.46 -1.42
N ILE A 202 1.61 38.10 -1.80
CA ILE A 202 0.46 38.13 -0.90
C ILE A 202 0.43 36.92 0.04
N ILE A 203 0.62 35.69 -0.45
CA ILE A 203 0.52 34.49 0.40
C ILE A 203 1.68 34.35 1.39
N MET A 204 2.80 35.04 1.15
CA MET A 204 3.94 35.09 2.08
C MET A 204 3.71 36.02 3.28
N ARG A 205 2.63 36.80 3.28
CA ARG A 205 2.35 37.72 4.39
C ARG A 205 1.85 36.95 5.61
N LYS A 206 2.31 37.33 6.80
CA LYS A 206 1.95 36.69 8.09
C LYS A 206 0.46 36.77 8.43
N ASP A 207 -0.27 37.73 7.88
CA ASP A 207 -1.73 37.86 8.03
C ASP A 207 -2.49 36.90 7.12
N VAL A 208 -1.85 36.35 6.07
CA VAL A 208 -2.42 35.35 5.17
C VAL A 208 -2.00 33.95 5.60
N TRP A 209 -0.70 33.75 5.84
CA TRP A 209 -0.16 32.49 6.33
C TRP A 209 -0.47 32.29 7.82
N ASN A 210 -1.20 31.23 8.13
CA ASN A 210 -1.35 30.74 9.51
C ASN A 210 -0.46 29.50 9.68
N ASP A 211 0.56 29.58 10.53
CA ASP A 211 1.29 28.39 10.96
C ASP A 211 0.42 27.58 11.91
N ASN A 212 0.01 26.40 11.48
CA ASN A 212 -0.64 25.44 12.37
C ASN A 212 0.38 24.49 13.03
N GLY A 213 1.63 24.93 13.20
CA GLY A 213 2.67 24.19 13.92
C GLY A 213 3.45 23.20 13.05
N SER A 214 3.63 23.50 11.77
CA SER A 214 4.49 22.69 10.89
C SER A 214 5.96 23.01 11.14
N VAL A 215 6.55 22.37 12.14
CA VAL A 215 8.00 22.40 12.35
C VAL A 215 8.66 21.52 11.29
N CYS A 216 9.22 22.14 10.24
CA CYS A 216 10.22 21.47 9.40
C CYS A 216 11.52 21.38 10.20
N GLY A 217 11.65 20.33 11.00
CA GLY A 217 12.88 20.02 11.73
C GLY A 217 13.86 19.30 10.81
N CYS A 218 14.83 20.02 10.24
CA CYS A 218 16.01 19.36 9.69
C CYS A 218 16.84 18.84 10.87
N SER A 219 16.85 17.52 11.09
CA SER A 219 17.52 16.87 12.23
C SER A 219 19.06 16.86 12.14
N GLY A 220 19.65 17.60 11.19
CA GLY A 220 21.10 17.76 11.04
C GLY A 220 21.86 16.51 10.57
N LYS A 221 21.20 15.35 10.45
CA LYS A 221 21.72 14.14 9.81
C LYS A 221 20.86 13.82 8.59
N GLY A 222 21.47 13.74 7.40
CA GLY A 222 20.76 13.35 6.17
C GLY A 222 20.03 14.47 5.42
N CYS A 223 20.61 15.68 5.36
CA CYS A 223 20.11 16.73 4.45
C CYS A 223 19.91 16.14 3.03
N GLY A 224 18.69 16.25 2.50
CA GLY A 224 18.34 15.81 1.15
C GLY A 224 17.85 14.36 1.01
N ALA A 225 17.76 13.58 2.09
CA ALA A 225 17.30 12.18 2.03
C ALA A 225 15.77 12.03 1.88
N GLY A 226 14.98 13.10 2.12
CA GLY A 226 13.54 13.06 1.98
C GLY A 226 12.86 14.40 2.26
N CYS A 227 11.55 14.45 2.01
CA CYS A 227 10.69 15.59 2.33
C CYS A 227 9.78 15.23 3.50
N SER A 228 9.60 16.13 4.47
CA SER A 228 8.57 15.96 5.49
C SER A 228 7.19 16.12 4.85
N CYS A 229 6.35 15.10 4.92
CA CYS A 229 4.96 15.17 4.49
C CYS A 229 4.05 15.08 5.72
N ASN A 230 3.12 16.02 5.87
CA ASN A 230 1.96 15.84 6.73
C ASN A 230 0.91 15.05 5.94
N SER A 231 1.18 13.76 5.73
CA SER A 231 0.18 12.82 5.20
C SER A 231 -0.94 12.68 6.23
N ARG A 232 -1.93 13.58 6.18
CA ARG A 232 -3.20 13.44 6.89
C ARG A 232 -3.94 12.25 6.34
#